data_AF-A0A9E4EXI6-F1
#
_entry.id   AF-A0A9E4EXI6-F1
#
_cell.length_a   1.000
_cell.length_b   1.000
_cell.length_c   1.000
_cell.angle_alpha   90.00
_cell.angle_beta   90.00
_cell.angle_gamma   90.00
#
_symmetry.space_group_name_H-M   'P 1'
#
loop_
_entity.id
_entity.type
_entity.pdbx_description
1 polymer ?
#
loop_
_entity_poly.entity_id
_entity_poly.type
_entity_poly.pdbx_seq_one_letter_code
_entity_poly.pdbx_strand_id
1 'polypeptide(L)' 'MPFLMVCLVGLLVSVDASPVSSPMIEGQVRLSNGSPVAGAQVVLFDVADLRRGPVGQATTDETGQFALPLAAGGAFML' A
#
# COMPACT_ATOMS: atom_id res chain seq x y z
N MET A 1 -30.41 13.87 48.76
CA MET A 1 -29.11 14.31 48.20
C MET A 1 -28.47 13.08 47.54
N PRO A 2 -28.90 12.66 46.33
CA PRO A 2 -28.41 11.41 45.75
C PRO A 2 -26.96 11.52 45.28
N PHE A 3 -26.24 10.45 45.60
CA PHE A 3 -24.85 10.14 45.32
C PHE A 3 -24.45 10.33 43.85
N LEU A 4 -23.35 11.06 43.66
CA LEU A 4 -22.22 10.77 42.78
C LEU A 4 -22.51 9.87 41.55
N MET A 5 -22.66 10.49 40.38
CA MET A 5 -22.39 9.82 39.09
C MET A 5 -21.47 10.70 38.25
N VAL A 6 -20.18 10.69 38.61
CA VAL A 6 -19.12 11.19 37.74
C VAL A 6 -18.88 10.11 36.69
N CYS A 7 -19.52 10.26 35.54
CA CYS A 7 -19.24 9.45 34.36
C CYS A 7 -17.94 9.98 33.74
N LEU A 8 -16.78 9.56 34.27
CA LEU A 8 -15.50 9.81 33.62
C LEU A 8 -15.41 8.83 32.45
N VAL A 9 -15.96 9.22 31.29
CA VAL A 9 -15.71 8.54 30.02
C VAL A 9 -14.24 8.79 29.71
N GLY A 10 -13.38 7.88 30.19
CA GLY A 10 -11.98 7.86 29.82
C GLY A 10 -11.90 7.64 28.32
N LEU A 11 -11.63 8.70 27.56
CA LEU A 11 -11.24 8.60 26.16
C LEU A 11 -9.86 7.92 26.16
N LEU A 12 -9.86 6.60 26.00
CA LEU A 12 -8.66 5.87 25.64
C LEU A 12 -8.32 6.26 24.19
N VAL A 13 -7.57 7.36 24.01
CA VAL A 13 -6.82 7.55 22.77
C VAL A 13 -5.77 6.44 22.78
N SER A 14 -6.11 5.31 22.17
CA SER A 14 -5.07 4.43 21.66
C SER A 14 -4.35 5.24 20.61
N VAL A 15 -3.17 5.76 20.97
CA VAL A 15 -2.20 6.14 19.94
C VAL A 15 -1.77 4.81 19.36
N ASP A 16 -2.45 4.41 18.28
CA ASP A 16 -1.85 3.44 17.39
C ASP A 16 -0.63 4.18 16.86
N ALA A 17 0.54 3.89 17.43
CA ALA A 17 1.78 4.19 16.77
C ALA A 17 1.72 3.34 15.51
N SER A 18 1.08 3.86 14.46
CA SER A 18 0.95 3.18 13.19
C SER A 18 2.35 2.68 12.90
N PRO A 19 2.57 1.36 12.73
CA PRO A 19 3.85 0.92 12.24
C PRO A 19 4.12 1.79 11.02
N VAL A 20 5.32 2.36 10.94
CA VAL A 20 5.82 2.99 9.72
C VAL A 20 5.89 1.90 8.65
N SER A 21 4.72 1.44 8.23
CA SER A 21 4.52 0.49 7.17
C SER A 21 4.84 1.31 5.95
N SER A 22 6.00 1.00 5.37
CA SER A 22 6.38 1.54 4.09
C SER A 22 5.19 1.41 3.15
N PRO A 23 4.72 2.50 2.53
CA PRO A 23 3.58 2.44 1.64
C PRO A 23 3.85 1.38 0.56
N MET A 24 2.80 0.68 0.13
CA MET A 24 2.94 -0.45 -0.79
C MET A 24 1.89 -0.33 -1.88
N ILE A 25 2.27 -0.57 -3.13
CA ILE A 25 1.33 -0.75 -4.23
C ILE A 25 1.10 -2.23 -4.39
N GLU A 26 -0.17 -2.62 -4.29
CA GLU A 26 -0.62 -3.97 -4.51
C GLU A 26 -1.64 -3.95 -5.65
N GLY A 27 -1.67 -5.02 -6.44
CA GLY A 27 -2.61 -5.10 -7.55
C GLY A 27 -2.60 -6.47 -8.21
N GLN A 28 -3.38 -6.59 -9.27
CA GLN A 28 -3.52 -7.83 -10.03
C GLN A 28 -3.52 -7.55 -11.53
N VAL A 29 -2.71 -8.29 -12.27
CA VAL A 29 -2.68 -8.22 -13.73
C VAL A 29 -3.62 -9.29 -14.29
N ARG A 30 -4.57 -8.87 -15.11
CA ARG A 30 -5.55 -9.74 -15.77
C ARG A 30 -5.60 -9.43 -17.26
N LEU A 31 -5.88 -10.46 -18.06
CA LEU A 31 -6.23 -10.31 -19.46
C LEU A 31 -7.64 -9.72 -19.61
N SER A 32 -8.00 -9.28 -20.82
CA SER A 32 -9.32 -8.71 -21.12
C SER A 32 -10.49 -9.68 -20.87
N ASN A 33 -10.23 -10.99 -20.87
CA ASN A 33 -11.22 -12.01 -20.54
C ASN A 33 -11.35 -12.27 -19.01
N GLY A 34 -10.59 -11.54 -18.19
CA GLY A 34 -10.59 -11.65 -16.73
C GLY A 34 -9.62 -12.69 -16.14
N SER A 35 -8.94 -13.50 -16.97
CA SER A 35 -7.96 -14.49 -16.50
C SER A 35 -6.71 -13.80 -15.90
N PRO A 36 -6.16 -14.30 -14.78
CA PRO A 36 -4.95 -13.76 -14.20
C PRO A 36 -3.73 -14.03 -15.09
N VAL A 37 -2.75 -13.12 -15.04
CA VAL A 37 -1.47 -13.27 -15.75
C VAL A 37 -0.38 -13.56 -14.73
N ALA A 38 0.15 -14.78 -14.73
CA ALA A 38 1.32 -15.15 -13.96
C ALA A 38 2.61 -14.79 -14.68
N GLY A 39 3.66 -14.41 -13.95
CA GLY A 39 4.96 -14.10 -14.53
C GLY A 39 5.06 -12.76 -15.26
N ALA A 40 4.06 -11.89 -15.17
CA ALA A 40 4.12 -10.55 -15.73
C ALA A 40 5.08 -9.67 -14.92
N GLN A 41 5.95 -8.94 -15.64
CA GLN A 41 6.82 -7.95 -15.02
C GLN A 41 6.05 -6.64 -14.81
N VAL A 42 5.97 -6.20 -13.56
CA VAL A 42 5.43 -4.89 -13.17
C VAL A 42 6.61 -4.01 -12.77
N VAL A 43 6.74 -2.82 -13.38
CA VAL A 43 7.93 -1.97 -13.25
C VAL A 43 7.51 -0.58 -12.80
N LEU A 44 8.05 -0.12 -11.68
CA LEU A 44 7.74 1.18 -11.11
C LEU A 44 8.76 2.22 -11.58
N PHE A 45 8.27 3.36 -12.06
CA PHE A 45 9.07 4.54 -12.42
C PHE A 45 8.73 5.73 -11.53
N ASP A 46 9.73 6.55 -11.22
CA ASP A 46 9.55 7.86 -10.61
C ASP A 46 9.25 8.88 -11.71
N VAL A 47 8.05 9.46 -11.70
CA VAL A 47 7.61 10.42 -12.72
C VAL A 47 8.40 11.73 -12.62
N ALA A 48 8.94 12.07 -11.45
CA ALA A 48 9.78 13.24 -11.28
C ALA A 48 11.16 13.09 -11.96
N ASP A 49 11.63 11.86 -12.16
CA ASP A 49 12.92 11.57 -12.78
C ASP A 49 12.90 10.26 -13.57
N LEU A 50 12.25 10.26 -14.74
CA LEU A 50 12.21 9.10 -15.63
C LEU A 50 13.60 8.68 -16.15
N ARG A 51 14.60 9.56 -16.11
CA ARG A 51 15.97 9.25 -16.58
C ARG A 51 16.71 8.32 -15.61
N ARG A 52 16.31 8.30 -14.33
CA ARG A 52 16.80 7.34 -13.34
C ARG A 52 16.49 5.89 -13.72
N GLY A 53 15.45 5.68 -14.52
CA GLY A 53 14.95 4.35 -14.86
C GLY A 53 14.08 3.75 -13.75
N PRO A 54 13.90 2.42 -13.73
CA PRO A 54 13.05 1.74 -12.76
C PRO A 54 13.50 1.96 -11.31
N VAL A 55 12.56 2.28 -10.44
CA VAL A 55 12.77 2.40 -8.99
C VAL A 55 12.21 1.22 -8.21
N GLY A 56 11.51 0.30 -8.87
CA GLY A 56 11.02 -0.95 -8.29
C GLY A 56 10.54 -1.92 -9.37
N GLN A 57 10.53 -3.22 -9.06
CA GLN A 57 10.03 -4.26 -9.96
C GLN A 57 9.43 -5.44 -9.20
N ALA A 58 8.33 -5.98 -9.69
CA ALA A 58 7.70 -7.18 -9.17
C ALA A 58 7.35 -8.12 -10.32
N THR A 59 7.18 -9.39 -9.99
CA THR A 59 6.67 -10.41 -10.92
C THR A 59 5.37 -10.93 -10.35
N THR A 60 4.34 -11.02 -11.17
CA THR A 60 3.03 -11.50 -10.71
C THR A 60 3.06 -12.99 -10.39
N ASP A 61 2.35 -13.38 -9.33
CA ASP A 61 2.18 -14.78 -8.95
C ASP A 61 1.16 -15.53 -9.83
N GLU A 62 0.86 -16.78 -9.48
CA GLU A 62 -0.11 -17.65 -10.16
C GLU A 62 -1.53 -17.09 -10.20
N THR A 63 -1.87 -16.22 -9.23
CA THR A 63 -3.14 -15.50 -9.17
C THR A 63 -3.07 -14.15 -9.87
N GLY A 64 -1.94 -13.80 -10.46
CA GLY A 64 -1.70 -12.52 -11.12
C GLY A 64 -1.43 -11.36 -10.16
N GLN A 65 -1.26 -11.64 -8.86
CA GLN A 65 -1.03 -10.59 -7.86
C GLN A 65 0.42 -10.13 -7.85
N PHE A 66 0.62 -8.84 -7.59
CA PHE A 66 1.92 -8.24 -7.35
C PHE A 66 1.86 -7.26 -6.17
N ALA A 67 3.04 -6.98 -5.63
CA ALA A 67 3.20 -6.21 -4.41
C ALA A 67 4.55 -5.48 -4.47
N LEU A 68 4.55 -4.15 -4.37
CA LEU A 68 5.73 -3.28 -4.54
C LEU A 68 5.85 -2.24 -3.42
N PRO A 69 6.96 -2.21 -2.66
CA PRO A 69 7.18 -1.16 -1.69
C PRO A 69 7.41 0.19 -2.40
N LEU A 70 6.89 1.25 -1.81
CA LEU A 70 7.06 2.64 -2.22
C LEU A 70 7.97 3.38 -1.25
N ALA A 71 8.83 4.23 -1.82
CA ALA A 71 9.44 5.29 -1.05
C ALA A 71 8.36 6.28 -0.57
N ALA A 72 8.44 6.71 0.68
CA ALA A 72 7.51 7.68 1.23
C ALA A 72 7.67 9.03 0.50
N GLY A 73 6.57 9.50 -0.12
CA GLY A 73 6.55 10.73 -0.89
C GLY A 73 7.10 10.55 -2.31
N GLY A 74 6.28 10.86 -3.31
CA GLY A 74 6.65 10.79 -4.73
C GLY A 74 5.43 10.62 -5.63
N ALA A 75 5.65 10.80 -6.94
CA ALA A 75 4.67 10.49 -7.97
C ALA A 75 5.22 9.34 -8.81
N PHE A 76 4.49 8.24 -8.90
CA PHE A 76 4.97 7.01 -9.53
C PHE A 76 4.02 6.51 -10.62
N MET A 77 4.57 5.76 -11.58
CA MET A 77 3.83 5.10 -12.66
C MET A 77 4.31 3.65 -12.79
N LEU A 78 3.37 2.74 -13.07
CA LEU A 78 3.58 1.31 -13.31
C LEU A 78 3.56 0.97 -14.80
#